data_AF-A0A8S9L2C4-F1
#
_entry.id   AF-A0A8S9L2C4-F1
#
_cell.length_a   1.000
_cell.length_b   1.000
_cell.length_c   1.000
_cell.angle_alpha   90.00
_cell.angle_beta   90.00
_cell.angle_gamma   90.00
#
_symmetry.space_group_name_H-M   'P 1'
#
loop_
_entity.id
_entity.type
_entity.pdbx_description
1 polymer ?
#
loop_
_entity_poly.entity_id
_entity_poly.type
_entity_poly.pdbx_seq_one_letter_code
_entity_poly.pdbx_strand_id
1 'polypeptide(L)'
;MIILAVDFEINVFNPNKGLAESREALKRIEATLKSTEDAHAAETSQLEVQVSGLERDLGKSVSALFRMKKEKKAKASEVRSLQRQIQSQEEPRTREPAGTVVPRDEFHACLTRMAVLFVSLMAVRKKDLALAAIEGGLGEIQLLKGKAVPTLDSEEARLLSHKEELMASESDFDLILSLLKSECTLTPWLEETEGQGRAAEEGEGDTVERGDGEVAEGGDGDAVPSSDEVEDEGGAQRSA
;
A
#
# COMPACT_ATOMS: atom_id res chain seq x y z
N MET A 1 -40.25 77.50 68.96
CA MET A 1 -38.79 77.26 69.08
C MET A 1 -38.59 75.76 69.11
N ILE A 2 -37.85 75.27 68.12
CA ILE A 2 -37.77 73.88 67.67
C ILE A 2 -36.74 73.16 68.52
N ILE A 3 -37.08 72.02 69.12
CA ILE A 3 -36.12 70.94 69.37
C ILE A 3 -36.84 69.64 69.01
N LEU A 4 -36.64 69.21 67.76
CA LEU A 4 -36.93 67.85 67.35
C LEU A 4 -35.95 66.96 68.11
N ALA A 5 -36.45 66.19 69.07
CA ALA A 5 -35.76 65.04 69.61
C ALA A 5 -35.64 64.03 68.47
N VAL A 6 -34.55 64.13 67.72
CA VAL A 6 -34.10 63.03 66.87
C VAL A 6 -33.54 62.01 67.85
N ASP A 7 -34.37 61.03 68.22
CA ASP A 7 -33.90 59.77 68.80
C ASP A 7 -33.03 59.10 67.75
N PHE A 8 -31.76 59.51 67.73
CA PHE A 8 -30.71 58.85 66.99
C PHE A 8 -30.46 57.54 67.75
N GLU A 9 -31.19 56.49 67.38
CA GLU A 9 -30.83 55.11 67.66
C GLU A 9 -29.39 54.90 67.18
N ILE A 10 -28.43 55.13 68.09
CA ILE A 10 -27.09 54.60 67.95
C ILE A 10 -27.27 53.10 68.10
N ASN A 11 -27.60 52.45 67.00
CA ASN A 11 -27.45 51.02 66.82
C ASN A 11 -25.97 50.76 67.08
N VAL A 12 -25.66 50.28 68.29
CA VAL A 12 -24.29 50.12 68.80
C VAL A 12 -23.63 49.01 67.98
N PHE A 13 -23.14 49.39 66.80
CA PHE A 13 -22.24 48.61 66.00
C PHE A 13 -20.96 48.45 66.82
N ASN A 14 -20.79 47.32 67.51
CA ASN A 14 -19.58 47.05 68.30
C ASN A 14 -18.40 46.88 67.32
N PRO A 15 -17.56 47.91 67.12
CA PRO A 15 -16.59 47.93 66.03
C PRO A 15 -15.48 46.91 66.25
N ASN A 16 -15.24 46.51 67.50
CA ASN A 16 -14.23 45.52 67.87
C ASN A 16 -14.58 44.11 67.39
N LYS A 17 -15.88 43.77 67.34
CA LYS A 17 -16.35 42.48 66.83
C LYS A 17 -16.12 42.37 65.32
N GLY A 18 -16.47 43.42 64.57
CA GLY A 18 -16.26 43.47 63.12
C GLY A 18 -14.77 43.44 62.72
N LEU A 19 -13.89 44.04 63.52
CA LEU A 19 -12.44 44.00 63.28
C LEU A 19 -11.85 42.60 63.48
N ALA A 20 -12.28 41.88 64.52
CA ALA A 20 -11.83 40.50 64.74
C ALA A 20 -12.29 39.56 63.60
N GLU A 21 -13.54 39.69 63.17
CA GLU A 21 -14.10 38.90 62.06
C GLU A 21 -13.39 39.20 60.74
N SER A 22 -13.09 40.47 60.44
CA SER A 22 -12.36 40.85 59.22
C SER A 22 -10.91 40.35 59.22
N ARG A 23 -10.25 40.34 60.38
CA ARG A 23 -8.89 39.77 60.53
C ARG A 23 -8.87 38.27 60.25
N GLU A 24 -9.83 37.51 60.80
CA GLU A 24 -9.92 36.07 60.53
C GLU A 24 -10.35 35.77 59.09
N ALA A 25 -11.19 36.61 58.48
CA ALA A 25 -11.49 36.52 57.05
C ALA A 25 -10.25 36.75 56.19
N LEU A 26 -9.42 37.74 56.52
CA LEU A 26 -8.18 38.05 55.80
C LEU A 26 -7.18 36.89 55.88
N LYS A 27 -7.00 36.29 57.07
CA LYS A 27 -6.15 35.08 57.22
C LYS A 27 -6.63 33.91 56.37
N ARG A 28 -7.95 33.71 56.27
CA ARG A 28 -8.52 32.65 55.40
C ARG A 28 -8.24 32.92 53.93
N ILE A 29 -8.43 34.16 53.48
CA ILE A 29 -8.15 34.57 52.10
C ILE A 29 -6.67 34.38 51.78
N GLU A 30 -5.78 34.81 52.67
CA GLU A 30 -4.33 34.63 52.53
C GLU A 30 -3.94 33.14 52.42
N ALA A 31 -4.51 32.29 53.27
CA ALA A 31 -4.28 30.85 53.20
C ALA A 31 -4.80 30.23 51.89
N THR A 32 -5.98 30.64 51.42
CA THR A 32 -6.52 30.18 50.14
C THR A 32 -5.68 30.65 48.96
N LEU A 33 -5.20 31.89 48.98
CA LEU A 33 -4.34 32.46 47.94
C LEU A 33 -3.03 31.66 47.85
N LYS A 34 -2.39 31.40 48.99
CA LYS A 34 -1.17 30.60 49.05
C LYS A 34 -1.40 29.18 48.51
N SER A 35 -2.50 28.54 48.90
CA SER A 35 -2.86 27.22 48.39
C SER A 35 -3.11 27.22 46.87
N THR A 36 -3.70 28.28 46.31
CA THR A 36 -3.91 28.39 44.86
C THR A 36 -2.62 28.66 44.10
N GLU A 37 -1.70 29.42 44.68
CA GLU A 37 -0.37 29.68 44.12
C GLU A 37 0.46 28.38 44.06
N ASP A 38 0.47 27.60 45.15
CA ASP A 38 1.14 26.30 45.20
C ASP A 38 0.54 25.31 44.19
N ALA A 39 -0.80 25.30 44.03
CA ALA A 39 -1.48 24.46 43.04
C ALA A 39 -1.10 24.86 41.61
N HIS A 40 -1.10 26.15 41.29
CA HIS A 40 -0.70 26.64 39.97
C HIS A 40 0.77 26.37 39.67
N ALA A 41 1.66 26.48 40.65
CA ALA A 41 3.07 26.12 40.50
C ALA A 41 3.22 24.64 40.13
N ALA A 42 2.50 23.75 40.82
CA ALA A 42 2.52 22.31 40.52
C ALA A 42 1.98 21.99 39.12
N GLU A 43 0.86 22.61 38.71
CA GLU A 43 0.30 22.46 37.36
C GLU A 43 1.28 22.94 36.28
N THR A 44 1.93 24.08 36.52
CA THR A 44 2.93 24.66 35.59
C THR A 44 4.11 23.71 35.41
N SER A 45 4.67 23.17 36.50
CA SER A 45 5.75 22.18 36.43
C SER A 45 5.32 20.90 35.71
N GLN A 46 4.08 20.45 35.90
CA GLN A 46 3.56 19.28 35.19
C GLN A 46 3.47 19.53 33.68
N LEU A 47 2.95 20.69 33.27
CA LEU A 47 2.85 21.07 31.86
C LEU A 47 4.23 21.20 31.21
N GLU A 48 5.21 21.78 31.91
CA GLU A 48 6.59 21.91 31.42
C GLU A 48 7.22 20.54 31.11
N VAL A 49 7.01 19.55 31.99
CA VAL A 49 7.45 18.17 31.77
C VAL A 49 6.74 17.55 30.57
N GLN A 50 5.44 17.79 30.39
CA GLN A 50 4.68 17.28 29.23
C GLN A 50 5.16 17.90 27.92
N VAL A 51 5.35 19.22 27.87
CA VAL A 51 5.87 19.94 26.70
C VAL A 51 7.24 19.40 26.31
N SER A 52 8.15 19.27 27.27
CA SER A 52 9.49 18.69 27.06
C SER A 52 9.44 17.27 26.50
N GLY A 53 8.46 16.46 26.96
CA GLY A 53 8.23 15.12 26.44
C GLY A 53 7.78 15.13 24.97
N LEU A 54 6.80 15.96 24.64
CA LEU A 54 6.26 16.10 23.29
C LEU A 54 7.30 16.63 22.31
N GLU A 55 8.12 17.60 22.69
CA GLU A 55 9.21 18.13 21.86
C GLU A 55 10.21 17.03 21.49
N ARG A 56 10.58 16.19 22.47
CA ARG A 56 11.49 15.06 22.23
C ARG A 56 10.90 14.05 21.26
N ASP A 57 9.63 13.72 21.42
CA ASP A 57 8.95 12.73 20.56
C ASP A 57 8.69 13.27 19.15
N LEU A 58 8.41 14.57 19.03
CA LEU A 58 8.36 15.24 17.73
C LEU A 58 9.73 15.19 17.04
N GLY A 59 10.82 15.47 17.76
CA GLY A 59 12.19 15.35 17.25
C GLY A 59 12.54 13.95 16.72
N LYS A 60 12.14 12.90 17.45
CA LYS A 60 12.27 11.50 17.00
C LYS A 60 11.47 11.23 15.71
N SER A 61 10.23 11.72 15.66
CA SER A 61 9.32 11.53 14.53
C SER A 61 9.82 12.21 13.26
N VAL A 62 10.29 13.46 13.37
CA VAL A 62 10.91 14.21 12.26
C VAL A 62 12.16 13.49 11.75
N SER A 63 13.00 12.97 12.65
CA SER A 63 14.21 12.22 12.29
C SER A 63 13.89 10.90 11.58
N ALA A 64 12.85 10.18 11.99
CA ALA A 64 12.39 8.95 11.34
C ALA A 64 11.81 9.24 9.95
N LEU A 65 11.00 10.29 9.82
CA LEU A 65 10.44 10.72 8.54
C LEU A 65 11.53 11.09 7.53
N PHE A 66 12.59 11.77 7.96
CA PHE A 66 13.72 12.12 7.09
C PHE A 66 14.46 10.88 6.57
N ARG A 67 14.69 9.86 7.42
CA ARG A 67 15.26 8.58 7.00
C ARG A 67 14.37 7.87 5.98
N MET A 68 13.08 7.75 6.27
CA MET A 68 12.10 7.17 5.34
C MET A 68 12.05 7.91 4.00
N LYS A 69 12.13 9.24 3.99
CA LYS A 69 12.18 10.05 2.76
C LYS A 69 13.42 9.72 1.92
N LYS A 70 14.58 9.52 2.54
CA LYS A 70 15.81 9.10 1.85
C LYS A 70 15.67 7.71 1.25
N GLU A 71 15.16 6.75 2.03
CA GLU A 71 14.91 5.38 1.55
C GLU A 71 13.91 5.35 0.39
N LYS A 72 12.82 6.12 0.46
CA LYS A 72 11.84 6.22 -0.63
C LYS A 72 12.49 6.76 -1.91
N LYS A 73 13.36 7.76 -1.82
CA LYS A 73 14.11 8.27 -2.97
C LYS A 73 15.05 7.21 -3.55
N ALA A 74 15.73 6.44 -2.70
CA ALA A 74 16.60 5.35 -3.15
C ALA A 74 15.80 4.27 -3.90
N LYS A 75 14.68 3.79 -3.32
CA LYS A 75 13.78 2.82 -3.96
C LYS A 75 13.20 3.33 -5.28
N ALA A 76 12.83 4.62 -5.36
CA ALA A 76 12.35 5.22 -6.60
C ALA A 76 13.42 5.23 -7.71
N SER A 77 14.70 5.42 -7.35
CA SER A 77 15.81 5.33 -8.30
C SER A 77 16.05 3.90 -8.77
N GLU A 78 15.94 2.92 -7.86
CA GLU A 78 16.06 1.50 -8.19
C GLU A 78 14.95 1.04 -9.14
N VAL A 79 13.69 1.41 -8.87
CA VAL A 79 12.56 1.13 -9.76
C VAL A 79 12.80 1.70 -11.16
N ARG A 80 13.30 2.94 -11.27
CA ARG A 80 13.63 3.55 -12.57
C ARG A 80 14.76 2.79 -13.28
N SER A 81 15.73 2.29 -12.53
CA SER A 81 16.84 1.49 -13.09
C SER A 81 16.34 0.15 -13.64
N LEU A 82 15.53 -0.57 -12.86
CA LEU A 82 14.94 -1.84 -13.27
C LEU A 82 14.02 -1.66 -14.48
N GLN A 83 13.22 -0.59 -14.52
CA GLN A 83 12.39 -0.28 -15.67
C GLN A 83 13.20 -0.11 -16.95
N ARG A 84 14.34 0.62 -16.90
CA ARG A 84 15.24 0.75 -18.05
C ARG A 84 15.88 -0.59 -18.44
N GLN A 85 16.24 -1.42 -17.46
CA GLN A 85 16.80 -2.73 -17.74
C GLN A 85 15.80 -3.63 -18.46
N ILE A 86 14.54 -3.64 -18.02
CA ILE A 86 13.45 -4.38 -18.68
C ILE A 86 13.27 -3.88 -20.11
N GLN A 87 13.15 -2.56 -20.31
CA GLN A 87 13.02 -1.97 -21.65
C GLN A 87 14.20 -2.34 -22.57
N SER A 88 15.44 -2.35 -22.05
CA SER A 88 16.62 -2.75 -22.82
C SER A 88 16.69 -4.25 -23.14
N GLN A 89 15.93 -5.09 -22.43
CA GLN A 89 15.78 -6.50 -22.77
C GLN A 89 14.63 -6.75 -23.75
N GLU A 90 13.63 -5.88 -23.75
CA GLU A 90 12.48 -5.92 -24.65
C GLU A 90 12.81 -5.36 -26.03
N GLU A 91 13.85 -4.51 -26.15
CA GLU A 91 14.41 -4.08 -27.44
C GLU A 91 15.10 -5.28 -28.12
N PRO A 92 14.52 -5.84 -29.19
CA PRO A 92 14.98 -7.10 -29.76
C PRO A 92 16.35 -6.88 -30.37
N ARG A 93 17.32 -7.68 -29.91
CA ARG A 93 18.52 -7.96 -30.69
C ARG A 93 18.03 -8.57 -32.00
N THR A 94 17.96 -7.75 -33.03
CA THR A 94 17.92 -8.12 -34.45
C THR A 94 19.16 -8.93 -34.78
N ARG A 95 19.21 -10.17 -34.30
CA ARG A 95 19.98 -11.25 -34.88
C ARG A 95 18.96 -12.33 -35.15
N GLU A 96 18.48 -12.32 -36.39
CA GLU A 96 17.71 -13.39 -36.99
C GLU A 96 18.23 -14.76 -36.54
N PRO A 97 17.42 -15.57 -35.84
CA PRO A 97 17.41 -16.98 -36.09
C PRO A 97 16.54 -17.20 -37.33
N ALA A 98 17.10 -17.80 -38.37
CA ALA A 98 16.35 -18.36 -39.48
C ALA A 98 15.34 -19.38 -38.94
N GLY A 99 14.14 -18.90 -38.60
CA GLY A 99 13.05 -19.65 -38.01
C GLY A 99 12.03 -19.98 -39.09
N THR A 100 11.91 -21.26 -39.39
CA THR A 100 10.88 -21.86 -40.25
C THR A 100 9.50 -21.28 -39.95
N VAL A 101 8.93 -20.56 -40.91
CA VAL A 101 7.53 -20.13 -40.91
C VAL A 101 6.67 -21.39 -40.83
N VAL A 102 6.02 -21.59 -39.68
CA VAL A 102 4.96 -22.58 -39.54
C VAL A 102 3.85 -22.17 -40.52
N PRO A 103 3.45 -23.03 -41.47
CA PRO A 103 2.39 -22.69 -42.40
C PRO A 103 1.12 -22.35 -41.62
N ARG A 104 0.47 -21.25 -41.99
CA ARG A 104 -0.81 -20.79 -41.42
C ARG A 104 -1.85 -21.91 -41.31
N ASP A 105 -1.79 -22.88 -42.23
CA ASP A 105 -2.64 -24.06 -42.28
C ASP A 105 -2.42 -25.02 -41.08
N GLU A 106 -1.19 -25.13 -40.58
CA GLU A 106 -0.85 -25.98 -39.43
C GLU A 106 -1.33 -25.37 -38.10
N PHE A 107 -1.25 -24.05 -37.97
CA PHE A 107 -1.84 -23.33 -36.83
C PHE A 107 -3.36 -23.48 -36.79
N HIS A 108 -4.03 -23.34 -37.94
CA HIS A 108 -5.47 -23.56 -38.04
C HIS A 108 -5.86 -25.03 -37.77
N ALA A 109 -5.05 -25.99 -38.24
CA ALA A 109 -5.25 -27.39 -37.94
C ALA A 109 -5.12 -27.65 -36.42
N CYS A 110 -4.15 -27.03 -35.75
CA CYS A 110 -3.96 -27.13 -34.31
C CYS A 110 -5.17 -26.57 -33.54
N LEU A 111 -5.64 -25.36 -33.88
CA LEU A 111 -6.84 -24.78 -33.25
C LEU A 111 -8.08 -25.65 -33.45
N THR A 112 -8.23 -26.25 -34.63
CA THR A 112 -9.34 -27.16 -34.93
C THR A 112 -9.26 -28.43 -34.08
N ARG A 113 -8.06 -29.03 -33.93
CA ARG A 113 -7.83 -30.18 -33.06
C ARG A 113 -8.16 -29.85 -31.59
N MET A 114 -7.71 -28.68 -31.10
CA MET A 114 -8.02 -28.21 -29.75
C MET A 114 -9.54 -28.06 -29.54
N ALA A 115 -10.25 -27.47 -30.50
CA ALA A 115 -11.70 -27.30 -30.40
C ALA A 115 -12.43 -28.66 -30.28
N VAL A 116 -12.02 -29.67 -31.05
CA VAL A 116 -12.58 -31.03 -30.97
C VAL A 116 -12.31 -31.68 -29.62
N LEU A 117 -11.11 -31.50 -29.06
CA LEU A 117 -10.76 -32.00 -27.73
C LEU A 117 -11.63 -31.35 -26.65
N PHE A 118 -11.86 -30.04 -26.70
CA PHE A 118 -12.73 -29.35 -25.74
C PHE A 118 -14.18 -29.83 -25.79
N VAL A 119 -14.73 -30.02 -26.99
CA VAL A 119 -16.10 -30.57 -27.16
C VAL A 119 -16.18 -31.98 -26.56
N SER A 120 -15.17 -32.81 -26.79
CA SER A 120 -15.11 -34.18 -26.26
C SER A 120 -15.01 -34.19 -24.73
N LEU A 121 -14.15 -33.35 -24.16
CA LEU A 121 -14.01 -33.20 -22.71
C LEU A 121 -15.32 -32.75 -22.04
N MET A 122 -16.02 -31.79 -22.64
CA MET A 122 -17.32 -31.34 -22.12
C MET A 122 -18.39 -32.43 -22.22
N ALA A 123 -18.32 -33.31 -23.21
CA ALA A 123 -19.22 -34.45 -23.34
C ALA A 123 -18.97 -35.50 -22.25
N VAL A 124 -17.71 -35.78 -21.92
CA VAL A 124 -17.34 -36.66 -20.80
C VAL A 124 -17.85 -36.09 -19.48
N ARG A 125 -17.54 -34.82 -19.18
CA ARG A 125 -18.01 -34.15 -17.95
C ARG A 125 -19.54 -34.17 -17.79
N LYS A 126 -20.29 -34.02 -18.88
CA LYS A 126 -21.76 -34.13 -18.86
C LYS A 126 -22.25 -35.54 -18.53
N LYS A 127 -21.56 -36.57 -19.04
CA LYS A 127 -21.86 -37.97 -18.71
C LYS A 127 -21.56 -38.26 -17.25
N ASP A 128 -20.40 -37.82 -16.75
CA ASP A 128 -20.02 -38.04 -15.35
C ASP A 128 -21.00 -37.38 -14.39
N LEU A 129 -21.44 -36.14 -14.70
CA LEU A 129 -22.45 -35.46 -13.90
C LEU A 129 -23.80 -36.20 -13.91
N ALA A 130 -24.19 -36.78 -15.05
CA ALA A 130 -25.41 -37.58 -15.14
C ALA A 130 -25.28 -38.91 -14.38
N LEU A 131 -24.11 -39.56 -14.42
CA LEU A 131 -23.82 -40.78 -13.65
C LEU A 131 -23.85 -40.50 -12.16
N ALA A 132 -23.23 -39.41 -11.69
CA ALA A 132 -23.27 -38.99 -10.29
C ALA A 132 -24.70 -38.70 -9.80
N ALA A 133 -25.54 -38.09 -10.65
CA ALA A 133 -26.94 -37.85 -10.33
C ALA A 133 -27.76 -39.16 -10.21
N ILE A 134 -27.49 -40.15 -11.07
CA ILE A 134 -28.13 -41.47 -11.00
C ILE A 134 -27.63 -42.27 -9.80
N GLU A 135 -26.33 -42.23 -9.49
CA GLU A 135 -25.75 -42.92 -8.33
C GLU A 135 -26.30 -42.35 -7.01
N GLY A 136 -26.41 -41.03 -6.89
CA GLY A 136 -27.07 -40.37 -5.75
C GLY A 136 -28.52 -40.81 -5.57
N GLY A 137 -29.30 -40.87 -6.67
CA GLY A 137 -30.68 -41.35 -6.63
C GLY A 137 -30.82 -42.86 -6.34
N LEU A 138 -29.85 -43.68 -6.75
CA LEU A 138 -29.85 -45.12 -6.48
C LEU A 138 -29.58 -45.43 -5.00
N GLY A 139 -28.75 -44.61 -4.33
CA GLY A 139 -28.51 -44.69 -2.88
C GLY A 139 -29.79 -44.44 -2.08
N GLU A 140 -30.58 -43.44 -2.46
CA GLU A 140 -31.87 -43.13 -1.85
C GLU A 140 -32.89 -44.26 -2.04
N ILE A 141 -32.92 -44.90 -3.22
CA ILE A 141 -33.80 -46.04 -3.51
C ILE A 141 -33.39 -47.30 -2.72
N GLN A 142 -32.09 -47.55 -2.50
CA GLN A 142 -31.62 -48.67 -1.68
C GLN A 142 -31.91 -48.47 -0.18
N LEU A 143 -31.79 -47.24 0.31
CA LEU A 143 -32.18 -46.86 1.68
C LEU A 143 -33.69 -47.10 1.92
N LEU A 144 -34.53 -46.75 0.94
CA LEU A 144 -35.98 -47.01 0.98
C LEU A 144 -36.35 -48.49 0.89
N LYS A 145 -35.50 -49.34 0.30
CA LYS A 145 -35.75 -50.78 0.12
C LYS A 145 -35.25 -51.66 1.30
N GLY A 146 -34.72 -51.05 2.36
CA GLY A 146 -34.31 -51.75 3.59
C GLY A 146 -33.21 -52.79 3.40
N LYS A 147 -32.41 -52.66 2.33
CA LYS A 147 -31.29 -53.56 2.07
C LYS A 147 -30.11 -53.10 2.94
N ALA A 148 -29.47 -54.05 3.63
CA ALA A 148 -28.46 -53.78 4.65
C ALA A 148 -27.44 -52.74 4.19
N VAL A 149 -27.31 -51.69 5.00
CA VAL A 149 -26.36 -50.59 4.85
C VAL A 149 -24.97 -51.19 4.59
N PRO A 150 -24.29 -50.86 3.48
CA PRO A 150 -22.91 -51.27 3.27
C PRO A 150 -22.10 -50.82 4.49
N THR A 151 -21.38 -51.75 5.12
CA THR A 151 -20.51 -51.38 6.24
C THR A 151 -19.45 -50.42 5.71
N LEU A 152 -19.06 -49.45 6.55
CA LEU A 152 -18.09 -48.39 6.23
C LEU A 152 -16.87 -48.93 5.44
N ASP A 153 -16.32 -50.08 5.87
CA ASP A 153 -15.17 -50.74 5.24
C ASP A 153 -15.40 -51.13 3.77
N SER A 154 -16.62 -51.51 3.39
CA SER A 154 -16.96 -51.89 2.01
C SER A 154 -17.11 -50.69 1.08
N GLU A 155 -17.50 -49.54 1.63
CA GLU A 155 -17.58 -48.27 0.92
C GLU A 155 -16.19 -47.65 0.76
N GLU A 156 -15.34 -47.74 1.79
CA GLU A 156 -13.95 -47.30 1.75
C GLU A 156 -13.14 -48.09 0.72
N ALA A 157 -13.30 -49.42 0.64
CA ALA A 157 -12.65 -50.24 -0.37
C ALA A 157 -13.08 -49.88 -1.81
N ARG A 158 -14.36 -49.51 -2.02
CA ARG A 158 -14.85 -49.03 -3.32
C ARG A 158 -14.28 -47.66 -3.68
N LEU A 159 -14.26 -46.73 -2.72
CA LEU A 159 -13.68 -45.40 -2.92
C LEU A 159 -12.17 -45.49 -3.18
N LEU A 160 -11.46 -46.42 -2.53
CA LEU A 160 -10.05 -46.65 -2.77
C LEU A 160 -9.79 -47.20 -4.18
N SER A 161 -10.62 -48.14 -4.64
CA SER A 161 -10.58 -48.64 -6.03
C SER A 161 -10.85 -47.53 -7.04
N HIS A 162 -11.84 -46.66 -6.78
CA HIS A 162 -12.16 -45.54 -7.68
C HIS A 162 -11.05 -44.47 -7.68
N LYS A 163 -10.40 -44.25 -6.54
CA LYS A 163 -9.23 -43.37 -6.43
C LYS A 163 -8.08 -43.89 -7.28
N GLU A 164 -7.82 -45.20 -7.28
CA GLU A 164 -6.76 -45.80 -8.11
C GLU A 164 -7.06 -45.64 -9.61
N GLU A 165 -8.31 -45.80 -10.03
CA GLU A 165 -8.75 -45.56 -11.40
C GLU A 165 -8.62 -44.07 -11.80
N LEU A 166 -8.92 -43.15 -10.87
CA LEU A 166 -8.76 -41.72 -11.09
C LEU A 166 -7.28 -41.32 -11.20
N MET A 167 -6.42 -41.89 -10.36
CA MET A 167 -4.96 -41.69 -10.42
C MET A 167 -4.36 -42.24 -11.72
N ALA A 168 -4.90 -43.35 -12.24
CA ALA A 168 -4.51 -43.84 -13.56
C ALA A 168 -4.89 -42.85 -14.67
N SER A 169 -6.11 -42.29 -14.62
CA SER A 169 -6.58 -41.29 -15.60
C SER A 169 -5.89 -39.92 -15.51
N GLU A 170 -5.34 -39.55 -14.35
CA GLU A 170 -4.59 -38.29 -14.16
C GLU A 170 -3.35 -38.25 -15.06
N SER A 171 -2.72 -39.41 -15.26
CA SER A 171 -1.59 -39.56 -16.19
C SER A 171 -1.99 -39.33 -17.66
N ASP A 172 -3.21 -39.70 -18.06
CA ASP A 172 -3.74 -39.44 -19.40
C ASP A 172 -4.00 -37.94 -19.63
N PHE A 173 -4.44 -37.21 -18.60
CA PHE A 173 -4.57 -35.76 -18.67
C PHE A 173 -3.21 -35.08 -18.79
N ASP A 174 -2.19 -35.54 -18.06
CA ASP A 174 -0.82 -35.03 -18.18
C ASP A 174 -0.22 -35.35 -19.55
N LEU A 175 -0.54 -36.51 -20.13
CA LEU A 175 -0.19 -36.87 -21.52
C LEU A 175 -0.88 -35.96 -22.52
N ILE A 176 -2.17 -35.67 -22.36
CA ILE A 176 -2.93 -34.73 -23.21
C ILE A 176 -2.37 -33.31 -23.07
N LEU A 177 -2.08 -32.84 -21.85
CA LEU A 177 -1.49 -31.53 -21.60
C LEU A 177 -0.06 -31.42 -22.11
N SER A 178 0.73 -32.50 -22.00
CA SER A 178 2.08 -32.56 -22.54
C SER A 178 2.08 -32.64 -24.06
N LEU A 179 1.14 -33.37 -24.67
CA LEU A 179 0.93 -33.41 -26.11
C LEU A 179 0.53 -32.03 -26.61
N LEU A 180 -0.47 -31.39 -25.99
CA LEU A 180 -0.88 -29.99 -26.25
C LEU A 180 0.29 -29.03 -26.10
N LYS A 181 1.08 -29.12 -25.03
CA LYS A 181 2.26 -28.27 -24.85
C LYS A 181 3.30 -28.52 -25.94
N SER A 182 3.61 -29.77 -26.27
CA SER A 182 4.58 -30.10 -27.32
C SER A 182 4.13 -29.68 -28.72
N GLU A 183 2.82 -29.76 -28.98
CA GLU A 183 2.21 -29.37 -30.25
C GLU A 183 2.02 -27.85 -30.35
N CYS A 184 1.87 -27.16 -29.21
CA CYS A 184 1.79 -25.69 -29.11
C CYS A 184 3.13 -25.01 -28.83
N THR A 185 4.23 -25.74 -28.58
CA THR A 185 5.60 -25.17 -28.50
C THR A 185 6.20 -24.83 -29.86
N LEU A 186 5.37 -24.57 -30.87
CA LEU A 186 5.80 -23.76 -31.99
C LEU A 186 6.02 -22.33 -31.45
N THR A 187 7.26 -21.87 -31.62
CA THR A 187 7.89 -20.66 -31.07
C THR A 187 6.96 -19.47 -30.81
N PRO A 188 7.22 -18.64 -29.77
CA PRO A 188 6.37 -17.50 -29.40
C PRO A 188 6.10 -16.59 -30.61
N TRP A 189 4.90 -16.72 -31.18
CA TRP A 189 4.49 -16.03 -32.39
C TRP A 189 3.70 -14.79 -32.01
N LEU A 190 4.43 -13.74 -31.63
CA LEU A 190 3.89 -12.40 -31.54
C LEU A 190 4.74 -11.52 -32.46
N GLU A 191 4.43 -11.54 -33.75
CA GLU A 191 4.94 -10.55 -34.69
C GLU A 191 3.79 -9.70 -35.23
N GLU A 192 4.05 -8.40 -35.14
CA GLU A 192 3.24 -7.28 -35.54
C GLU A 192 2.88 -7.36 -37.02
N THR A 193 1.65 -6.98 -37.32
CA THR A 193 1.22 -6.80 -38.70
C THR A 193 1.87 -5.55 -39.28
N GLU A 194 2.83 -5.82 -40.16
CA GLU A 194 3.32 -5.03 -41.28
C GLU A 194 2.28 -4.07 -41.89
N GLY A 195 2.71 -2.82 -42.13
CA GLY A 195 1.94 -1.80 -42.83
C GLY A 195 2.82 -0.66 -43.35
N GLN A 196 3.82 -0.98 -44.17
CA GLN A 196 4.63 0.02 -44.88
C GLN A 196 4.08 0.25 -46.30
N GLY A 197 3.83 1.52 -46.66
CA GLY A 197 4.14 2.03 -48.00
C GLY A 197 3.01 2.73 -48.77
N ARG A 198 3.16 4.05 -48.95
CA ARG A 198 3.21 4.67 -50.30
C ARG A 198 4.17 5.87 -50.33
N ALA A 199 4.94 5.88 -51.41
CA ALA A 199 5.91 6.86 -51.82
C ALA A 199 5.26 8.03 -52.60
N ALA A 200 6.12 9.04 -52.85
CA ALA A 200 6.01 10.15 -53.79
C ALA A 200 5.25 11.40 -53.33
N GLU A 201 6.01 12.47 -53.03
CA GLU A 201 6.11 13.60 -53.97
C GLU A 201 7.31 14.50 -53.62
N GLU A 202 8.11 14.80 -54.64
CA GLU A 202 9.12 15.87 -54.65
C GLU A 202 8.41 17.24 -54.59
N GLY A 203 9.03 18.21 -53.93
CA GLY A 203 8.53 19.58 -53.85
C GLY A 203 9.62 20.55 -53.42
N GLU A 204 10.55 20.78 -54.34
CA GLU A 204 11.58 21.83 -54.33
C GLU A 204 10.93 23.23 -54.30
N GLY A 205 11.42 24.15 -53.46
CA GLY A 205 10.88 25.50 -53.36
C GLY A 205 11.52 26.35 -52.28
N ASP A 206 12.68 26.89 -52.60
CA ASP A 206 13.46 27.88 -51.84
C ASP A 206 12.72 29.22 -51.71
N THR A 207 12.60 29.75 -50.47
CA THR A 207 12.51 31.21 -50.23
C THR A 207 13.08 31.54 -48.85
N VAL A 208 14.18 32.28 -48.90
CA VAL A 208 14.76 33.13 -47.86
C VAL A 208 13.70 34.04 -47.22
N GLU A 209 13.58 34.03 -45.90
CA GLU A 209 13.37 35.30 -45.17
C GLU A 209 14.06 35.30 -43.80
N ARG A 210 14.89 36.32 -43.68
CA ARG A 210 15.67 36.80 -42.55
C ARG A 210 14.75 37.32 -41.45
N GLY A 211 15.01 36.93 -40.21
CA GLY A 211 14.34 37.49 -39.03
C GLY A 211 15.26 37.44 -37.82
N ASP A 212 16.13 38.46 -37.71
CA ASP A 212 16.89 38.77 -36.50
C ASP A 212 15.91 39.14 -35.37
N GLY A 213 16.06 38.50 -34.22
CA GLY A 213 15.28 38.75 -33.02
C GLY A 213 16.15 38.64 -31.77
N GLU A 214 17.00 39.64 -31.55
CA GLU A 214 17.59 39.96 -30.25
C GLU A 214 16.50 40.35 -29.24
N VAL A 215 16.49 39.70 -28.07
CA VAL A 215 16.01 40.28 -26.79
C VAL A 215 16.90 39.68 -25.70
N ALA A 216 17.96 40.40 -25.29
CA ALA A 216 18.06 41.15 -24.03
C ALA A 216 17.76 40.29 -22.78
N GLU A 217 18.78 39.87 -22.03
CA GLU A 217 19.47 40.62 -20.96
C GLU A 217 18.91 40.25 -19.56
N GLY A 218 19.81 39.88 -18.65
CA GLY A 218 19.60 40.09 -17.20
C GLY A 218 19.62 38.83 -16.34
N GLY A 219 20.71 38.65 -15.58
CA GLY A 219 20.66 37.81 -14.37
C GLY A 219 21.96 37.22 -13.84
N ASP A 220 23.08 37.95 -13.88
CA ASP A 220 24.22 37.72 -12.98
C ASP A 220 23.89 38.24 -11.56
N GLY A 221 24.28 37.48 -10.53
CA GLY A 221 24.18 37.83 -9.10
C GLY A 221 23.34 36.79 -8.33
N ASP A 222 23.81 36.03 -7.36
CA ASP A 222 24.80 36.38 -6.35
C ASP A 222 25.72 35.21 -5.98
N ALA A 223 27.01 35.54 -5.93
CA ALA A 223 27.97 34.86 -5.11
C ALA A 223 27.61 35.10 -3.63
N VAL A 224 27.48 34.01 -2.85
CA VAL A 224 27.65 34.07 -1.40
C VAL A 224 28.89 33.27 -1.04
N PRO A 225 30.02 33.94 -0.76
CA PRO A 225 31.08 33.38 0.04
C PRO A 225 31.08 34.06 1.42
N SER A 226 30.85 33.30 2.48
CA SER A 226 31.50 33.49 3.80
C SER A 226 31.00 32.40 4.74
N SER A 227 31.90 31.54 5.22
CA SER A 227 32.64 31.72 6.48
C SER A 227 31.74 31.53 7.68
N ASP A 228 31.86 30.36 8.32
CA ASP A 228 32.06 30.29 9.77
C ASP A 228 32.74 28.96 10.08
N GLU A 229 34.07 29.01 10.01
CA GLU A 229 34.92 28.18 10.86
C GLU A 229 34.69 28.66 12.29
N VAL A 230 34.14 27.79 13.13
CA VAL A 230 34.31 27.91 14.58
C VAL A 230 35.07 26.67 15.00
N GLU A 231 36.39 26.82 15.06
CA GLU A 231 37.21 26.06 15.98
C GLU A 231 36.73 26.38 17.40
N ASP A 232 36.21 25.37 18.12
CA ASP A 232 36.12 25.45 19.58
C ASP A 232 37.04 24.37 20.16
N GLU A 233 38.26 24.81 20.48
CA GLU A 233 39.18 24.15 21.39
C GLU A 233 38.57 24.13 22.81
N GLY A 234 37.76 23.12 23.09
CA GLY A 234 37.30 22.81 24.44
C GLY A 234 38.23 21.82 25.16
N GLY A 235 39.34 22.33 25.69
CA GLY A 235 40.35 21.58 26.43
C GLY A 235 39.86 20.87 27.71
N ALA A 236 40.54 19.76 27.99
CA ALA A 236 40.84 19.14 29.28
C ALA A 236 40.04 19.52 30.53
N GLN A 237 39.51 18.50 31.21
CA GLN A 237 39.76 18.32 32.64
C GLN A 237 39.81 16.83 33.00
N ARG A 238 41.06 16.34 33.19
CA ARG A 238 41.34 15.23 34.08
C ARG A 238 41.14 15.74 35.51
N SER A 239 40.35 15.04 36.30
CA SER A 239 40.41 15.13 37.76
C SER A 239 40.78 13.77 38.34
N ALA A 240 41.57 13.89 39.40
CA ALA A 240 42.38 12.89 40.10
C ALA A 240 41.62 11.67 40.64
#